data_AF-A0A7C1JCI1-F1
#
_entry.id   AF-A0A7C1JCI1-F1
#
_cell.length_a   1.000
_cell.length_b   1.000
_cell.length_c   1.000
_cell.angle_alpha   90.00
_cell.angle_beta   90.00
_cell.angle_gamma   90.00
#
_symmetry.space_group_name_H-M   'P 1'
#
loop_
_entity.id
_entity.type
_entity.pdbx_description
1 polymer ?
#
loop_
_entity_poly.entity_id
_entity_poly.type
_entity_poly.pdbx_seq_one_letter_code
_entity_poly.pdbx_strand_id
1 'polypeptide(L)'
;MFPKDFYVDVADLAFWGEGLARPESVLAEPDGVIWCSDARGAVTRIEPNGRQTLLGAQGHEPNGLAMSADRQTLYIANIGDGRVYRMDRAGKEQVLLDAVDGRSPLGAANFVFVDCRNRLWVSVSSRELPWWPAVQRARPDGYLVRIDENGAKVVADGLYFPNEVRMNHDESYLYVAETMRRRMVRYPVLPDGSLGAQEVVPPGDLGHGAYVDGFAFDVEGNLWVTLVVRNEVVVITQEGEVYTVLSDLNRSAVDNAAAKLEDGTLTPMDMFACAGAHLQLPASVTFGGPDLRTVYIGSLGMQRLPTFRSPIPGLPMRHWM
;
A
#
# COMPACT_ATOMS: atom_id res chain seq x y z
N MET A 1 -20.92 4.46 -11.57
CA MET A 1 -21.12 3.03 -11.28
C MET A 1 -19.99 2.25 -11.95
N PHE A 2 -19.37 1.31 -11.24
CA PHE A 2 -18.28 0.51 -11.80
C PHE A 2 -18.76 -0.38 -12.97
N PRO A 3 -18.06 -0.42 -14.13
CA PRO A 3 -18.43 -1.30 -15.24
C PRO A 3 -18.12 -2.76 -14.88
N LYS A 4 -19.16 -3.58 -14.69
CA LYS A 4 -19.05 -4.97 -14.20
C LYS A 4 -18.22 -5.88 -15.11
N ASP A 5 -18.16 -5.57 -16.41
CA ASP A 5 -17.40 -6.32 -17.41
C ASP A 5 -15.98 -5.75 -17.65
N PHE A 6 -15.55 -4.73 -16.88
CA PHE A 6 -14.21 -4.19 -17.01
C PHE A 6 -13.17 -5.20 -16.51
N TYR A 7 -12.30 -5.62 -17.42
CA TYR A 7 -11.21 -6.54 -17.16
C TYR A 7 -10.01 -6.16 -18.03
N VAL A 8 -8.80 -6.34 -17.50
CA VAL A 8 -7.54 -6.10 -18.19
C VAL A 8 -6.83 -7.44 -18.35
N ASP A 9 -6.56 -7.84 -19.60
CA ASP A 9 -5.70 -8.99 -19.86
C ASP A 9 -4.28 -8.64 -19.42
N VAL A 10 -3.69 -9.52 -18.61
CA VAL A 10 -2.33 -9.33 -18.08
C VAL A 10 -1.27 -9.36 -19.19
N ALA A 11 -1.58 -9.96 -20.34
CA ALA A 11 -0.74 -9.90 -21.54
C ALA A 11 -0.70 -8.51 -22.19
N ASP A 12 -1.72 -7.66 -21.96
CA ASP A 12 -1.84 -6.31 -22.53
C ASP A 12 -1.29 -5.22 -21.60
N LEU A 13 -0.71 -5.60 -20.46
CA LEU A 13 -0.10 -4.65 -19.53
C LEU A 13 1.08 -3.92 -20.20
N ALA A 14 1.04 -2.59 -20.13
CA ALA A 14 2.21 -1.77 -20.39
C ALA A 14 3.08 -1.70 -19.13
N PHE A 15 4.30 -1.17 -19.26
CA PHE A 15 5.26 -1.07 -18.17
C PHE A 15 5.88 0.32 -18.08
N TRP A 16 6.10 0.79 -16.85
CA TRP A 16 6.79 2.05 -16.57
C TRP A 16 8.03 1.81 -15.71
N GLY A 17 9.11 2.55 -16.01
CA GLY A 17 10.42 2.36 -15.37
C GLY A 17 11.16 1.10 -15.82
N GLU A 18 12.36 0.93 -15.29
CA GLU A 18 13.26 -0.19 -15.60
C GLU A 18 14.25 -0.51 -14.47
N GLY A 19 14.57 -1.79 -14.32
CA GLY A 19 15.59 -2.27 -13.38
C GLY A 19 15.31 -1.99 -11.91
N LEU A 20 14.06 -1.67 -11.54
CA LEU A 20 13.64 -1.43 -10.15
C LEU A 20 13.84 -2.69 -9.30
N ALA A 21 14.00 -2.55 -7.98
CA ALA A 21 14.00 -3.69 -7.07
C ALA A 21 12.86 -3.56 -6.06
N ARG A 22 11.93 -4.52 -6.07
CA ARG A 22 10.78 -4.59 -5.16
C ARG A 22 10.04 -3.23 -5.05
N PRO A 23 9.59 -2.62 -6.18
CA PRO A 23 8.91 -1.35 -6.15
C PRO A 23 7.51 -1.49 -5.56
N GLU A 24 7.43 -1.50 -4.23
CA GLU A 24 6.24 -1.90 -3.48
C GLU A 24 5.15 -0.83 -3.50
N SER A 25 5.51 0.42 -3.22
CA SER A 25 4.60 1.56 -3.20
C SER A 25 4.92 2.51 -4.35
N VAL A 26 3.87 3.06 -4.97
CA VAL A 26 3.97 3.99 -6.09
C VAL A 26 3.20 5.27 -5.77
N LEU A 27 3.77 6.42 -6.11
CA LEU A 27 3.14 7.74 -5.97
C LEU A 27 3.31 8.50 -7.28
N ALA A 28 2.19 8.99 -7.85
CA ALA A 28 2.18 9.79 -9.06
C ALA A 28 1.95 11.27 -8.73
N GLU A 29 2.65 12.17 -9.39
CA GLU A 29 2.46 13.62 -9.31
C GLU A 29 1.61 14.16 -10.48
N PRO A 30 1.00 15.36 -10.33
CA PRO A 30 0.21 15.98 -11.40
C PRO A 30 0.97 16.28 -12.70
N ASP A 31 2.29 16.47 -12.62
CA ASP A 31 3.15 16.73 -13.78
C ASP A 31 3.65 15.45 -14.47
N GLY A 32 3.20 14.28 -14.00
CA GLY A 32 3.54 12.97 -14.56
C GLY A 32 4.82 12.35 -14.00
N VAL A 33 5.47 12.98 -13.01
CA VAL A 33 6.57 12.34 -12.27
C VAL A 33 6.00 11.18 -11.44
N ILE A 34 6.68 10.03 -11.51
CA ILE A 34 6.36 8.85 -10.70
C ILE A 34 7.49 8.64 -9.69
N TRP A 35 7.12 8.38 -8.44
CA TRP A 35 8.00 7.92 -7.39
C TRP A 35 7.61 6.50 -7.03
N CYS A 36 8.58 5.62 -6.83
CA CYS A 36 8.33 4.31 -6.27
C CYS A 36 9.36 3.97 -5.20
N SER A 37 8.99 3.15 -4.23
CA SER A 37 9.97 2.55 -3.34
C SER A 37 10.94 1.70 -4.17
N ASP A 38 12.18 1.57 -3.71
CA ASP A 38 13.19 0.82 -4.45
C ASP A 38 14.25 0.27 -3.49
N ALA A 39 14.32 -1.05 -3.36
CA ALA A 39 15.24 -1.71 -2.44
C ALA A 39 16.74 -1.53 -2.80
N ARG A 40 17.06 -0.95 -3.97
CA ARG A 40 18.43 -0.52 -4.31
C ARG A 40 18.86 0.73 -3.55
N GLY A 41 17.91 1.46 -2.98
CA GLY A 41 18.08 2.69 -2.20
C GLY A 41 16.87 2.87 -1.29
N ALA A 42 16.25 4.05 -1.33
CA ALA A 42 14.95 4.27 -0.70
C ALA A 42 13.84 4.45 -1.74
N VAL A 43 14.06 5.31 -2.74
CA VAL A 43 13.08 5.57 -3.81
C VAL A 43 13.75 5.78 -5.16
N THR A 44 13.03 5.46 -6.23
CA THR A 44 13.37 5.90 -7.58
C THR A 44 12.35 6.93 -8.05
N ARG A 45 12.86 8.09 -8.50
CA ARG A 45 12.08 9.10 -9.22
C ARG A 45 12.18 8.84 -10.72
N ILE A 46 11.03 8.77 -11.40
CA ILE A 46 10.91 8.53 -12.84
C ILE A 46 10.19 9.72 -13.46
N GLU A 47 10.90 10.46 -14.32
CA GLU A 47 10.36 11.62 -15.03
C GLU A 47 9.41 11.19 -16.16
N PRO A 48 8.52 12.08 -16.66
CA PRO A 48 7.61 11.75 -17.77
C PRO A 48 8.28 11.27 -19.06
N ASN A 49 9.57 11.60 -19.25
CA ASN A 49 10.36 11.14 -20.38
C ASN A 49 11.08 9.79 -20.12
N GLY A 50 10.83 9.15 -18.99
CA GLY A 50 11.41 7.87 -18.58
C GLY A 50 12.76 7.97 -17.85
N ARG A 51 13.36 9.17 -17.72
CA ARG A 51 14.63 9.32 -16.99
C ARG A 51 14.43 8.95 -15.51
N GLN A 52 15.26 8.03 -15.02
CA GLN A 52 15.22 7.58 -13.62
C GLN A 52 16.33 8.22 -12.78
N THR A 53 16.07 8.44 -11.50
CA THR A 53 17.06 8.86 -10.50
C THR A 53 16.79 8.10 -9.21
N LEU A 54 17.72 7.21 -8.84
CA LEU A 54 17.70 6.50 -7.56
C LEU A 54 18.17 7.45 -6.46
N LEU A 55 17.42 7.49 -5.35
CA LEU A 55 17.65 8.37 -4.22
C LEU A 55 17.60 7.60 -2.89
N GLY A 56 18.31 8.14 -1.91
CA GLY A 56 18.35 7.63 -0.55
C GLY A 56 19.40 6.56 -0.26
N ALA A 57 19.41 6.10 0.99
CA ALA A 57 20.37 5.15 1.54
C ALA A 57 20.06 3.70 1.11
N GLN A 58 21.10 2.89 1.02
CA GLN A 58 20.99 1.45 0.71
C GLN A 58 20.79 0.61 1.97
N GLY A 59 20.33 -0.63 1.80
CA GLY A 59 20.18 -1.60 2.90
C GLY A 59 18.88 -1.45 3.69
N HIS A 60 17.96 -0.63 3.17
CA HIS A 60 16.61 -0.42 3.66
C HIS A 60 15.61 -1.34 2.94
N GLU A 61 14.43 -1.56 3.52
CA GLU A 61 13.29 -2.19 2.84
C GLU A 61 12.16 -1.15 2.78
N PRO A 62 12.28 -0.12 1.91
CA PRO A 62 11.27 0.92 1.77
C PRO A 62 9.96 0.28 1.31
N ASN A 63 8.87 0.63 2.00
CA ASN A 63 7.56 0.07 1.74
C ASN A 63 6.64 1.21 1.28
N GLY A 64 5.90 1.87 2.17
CA GLY A 64 4.97 2.92 1.79
C GLY A 64 5.54 4.31 1.57
N LEU A 65 4.88 5.08 0.68
CA LEU A 65 5.24 6.44 0.32
C LEU A 65 4.07 7.43 0.44
N ALA A 66 4.36 8.63 0.92
CA ALA A 66 3.44 9.78 0.86
C ALA A 66 4.20 11.07 0.58
N MET A 67 3.53 12.07 0.02
CA MET A 67 4.12 13.36 -0.33
C MET A 67 3.40 14.49 0.41
N SER A 68 4.15 15.47 0.91
CA SER A 68 3.58 16.70 1.46
C SER A 68 2.79 17.49 0.41
N ALA A 69 1.83 18.30 0.84
CA ALA A 69 0.99 19.10 -0.06
C ALA A 69 1.80 20.06 -0.95
N ASP A 70 2.85 20.67 -0.39
CA ASP A 70 3.78 21.55 -1.12
C ASP A 70 4.76 20.79 -2.04
N ARG A 71 4.66 19.45 -2.06
CA ARG A 71 5.48 18.55 -2.85
C ARG A 71 6.97 18.62 -2.53
N GLN A 72 7.39 19.21 -1.40
CA GLN A 72 8.81 19.34 -1.06
C GLN A 72 9.36 18.18 -0.23
N THR A 73 8.49 17.46 0.48
CA THR A 73 8.87 16.37 1.39
C THR A 73 8.21 15.07 0.98
N LEU A 74 9.03 14.02 0.84
CA LEU A 74 8.57 12.64 0.71
C LEU A 74 8.67 11.96 2.09
N TYR A 75 7.61 11.30 2.50
CA TYR A 75 7.56 10.44 3.69
C TYR A 75 7.69 8.99 3.24
N ILE A 76 8.51 8.23 3.95
CA ILE A 76 8.85 6.85 3.58
C ILE A 76 8.71 5.98 4.83
N ALA A 77 7.79 5.03 4.82
CA ALA A 77 7.78 3.96 5.79
C ALA A 77 8.75 2.86 5.34
N ASN A 78 9.55 2.36 6.26
CA ASN A 78 10.52 1.31 6.00
C ASN A 78 10.23 0.12 6.91
N ILE A 79 9.75 -0.95 6.30
CA ILE A 79 9.26 -2.12 7.02
C ILE A 79 10.42 -2.95 7.58
N GLY A 80 11.59 -2.86 6.95
CA GLY A 80 12.77 -3.65 7.31
C GLY A 80 13.48 -3.16 8.58
N ASP A 81 13.59 -1.85 8.74
CA ASP A 81 14.25 -1.25 9.93
C ASP A 81 13.27 -0.66 10.96
N GLY A 82 11.98 -0.58 10.60
CA GLY A 82 10.92 -0.12 11.46
C GLY A 82 10.94 1.37 11.74
N ARG A 83 11.36 2.17 10.76
CA ARG A 83 11.36 3.64 10.88
C ARG A 83 10.53 4.30 9.81
N VAL A 84 10.06 5.50 10.11
CA VAL A 84 9.52 6.44 9.13
C VAL A 84 10.55 7.53 8.90
N TYR A 85 10.83 7.80 7.64
CA TYR A 85 11.76 8.83 7.19
C TYR A 85 11.00 9.98 6.54
N ARG A 86 11.58 11.17 6.64
CA ARG A 86 11.30 12.27 5.70
C ARG A 86 12.51 12.46 4.80
N MET A 87 12.27 12.71 3.53
CA MET A 87 13.28 12.90 2.51
C MET A 87 12.95 14.17 1.71
N ASP A 88 13.97 15.00 1.43
CA ASP A 88 13.81 16.11 0.50
C ASP A 88 13.93 15.66 -0.97
N ARG A 89 13.61 16.56 -1.90
CA ARG A 89 13.70 16.31 -3.36
C ARG A 89 15.11 15.92 -3.86
N ALA A 90 16.15 16.22 -3.07
CA ALA A 90 17.54 15.89 -3.40
C ALA A 90 17.97 14.53 -2.85
N GLY A 91 17.10 13.83 -2.11
CA GLY A 91 17.37 12.51 -1.55
C GLY A 91 17.96 12.52 -0.16
N LYS A 92 17.96 13.65 0.56
CA LYS A 92 18.48 13.72 1.93
C LYS A 92 17.44 13.22 2.92
N GLU A 93 17.73 12.08 3.54
CA GLU A 93 16.85 11.45 4.53
C GLU A 93 17.12 11.90 5.96
N GLN A 94 16.05 11.93 6.75
CA GLN A 94 16.09 12.09 8.20
C GLN A 94 15.02 11.19 8.83
N VAL A 95 15.37 10.54 9.94
CA VAL A 95 14.38 9.79 10.74
C VAL A 95 13.33 10.77 11.26
N LEU A 96 12.06 10.49 10.94
CA LEU A 96 10.90 11.22 11.43
C LEU A 96 10.27 10.53 12.64
N LEU A 97 10.20 9.18 12.62
CA LEU A 97 9.61 8.38 13.70
C LEU A 97 10.31 7.04 13.82
N ASP A 98 10.76 6.69 15.02
CA ASP A 98 11.31 5.38 15.39
C ASP A 98 10.79 4.83 16.73
N ALA A 99 9.95 5.61 17.42
CA ALA A 99 9.31 5.28 18.69
C ALA A 99 8.02 6.10 18.85
N VAL A 100 7.04 5.58 19.61
CA VAL A 100 5.77 6.28 19.90
C VAL A 100 5.18 5.79 21.23
N ASP A 101 4.55 6.67 22.01
CA ASP A 101 3.86 6.34 23.27
C ASP A 101 4.70 5.47 24.23
N GLY A 102 6.00 5.79 24.36
CA GLY A 102 6.94 5.06 25.22
C GLY A 102 7.38 3.70 24.67
N ARG A 103 7.02 3.36 23.43
CA ARG A 103 7.39 2.12 22.74
C ARG A 103 8.55 2.38 21.78
N SER A 104 9.62 1.60 21.94
CA SER A 104 10.78 1.57 21.06
C SER A 104 11.29 0.13 21.00
N PRO A 105 11.60 -0.42 19.81
CA PRO A 105 11.41 0.20 18.50
C PRO A 105 9.93 0.36 18.13
N LEU A 106 9.64 1.14 17.09
CA LEU A 106 8.30 1.30 16.52
C LEU A 106 7.72 -0.07 16.07
N GLY A 107 8.53 -0.92 15.45
CA GLY A 107 8.08 -2.15 14.80
C GLY A 107 8.01 -1.99 13.28
N ALA A 108 7.38 -2.93 12.58
CA ALA A 108 7.34 -2.99 11.13
C ALA A 108 6.50 -1.85 10.51
N ALA A 109 7.08 -0.66 10.36
CA ALA A 109 6.46 0.50 9.75
C ALA A 109 6.18 0.22 8.27
N ASN A 110 4.91 0.18 7.89
CA ASN A 110 4.51 -0.32 6.58
C ASN A 110 4.12 0.81 5.63
N PHE A 111 3.11 1.60 5.98
CA PHE A 111 2.60 2.63 5.07
C PHE A 111 2.46 4.00 5.72
N VAL A 112 2.45 5.04 4.89
CA VAL A 112 2.25 6.44 5.29
C VAL A 112 1.20 7.12 4.41
N PHE A 113 0.38 7.98 4.98
CA PHE A 113 -0.65 8.76 4.28
C PHE A 113 -0.76 10.18 4.85
N VAL A 114 -0.91 11.18 3.99
CA VAL A 114 -1.05 12.60 4.38
C VAL A 114 -2.47 13.06 4.08
N ASP A 115 -3.15 13.60 5.08
CA ASP A 115 -4.54 14.07 4.94
C ASP A 115 -4.66 15.58 4.65
N CYS A 116 -5.89 16.08 4.50
CA CYS A 116 -6.17 17.48 4.13
C CYS A 116 -5.77 18.49 5.22
N ARG A 117 -5.58 18.02 6.45
CA ARG A 117 -5.09 18.81 7.60
C ARG A 117 -3.58 18.68 7.78
N ASN A 118 -2.89 18.04 6.83
CA ASN A 118 -1.46 17.77 6.85
C ASN A 118 -1.01 16.89 8.03
N ARG A 119 -1.89 16.04 8.55
CA ARG A 119 -1.52 15.01 9.53
C ARG A 119 -0.97 13.81 8.77
N LEU A 120 0.05 13.16 9.33
CA LEU A 120 0.61 11.93 8.79
C LEU A 120 -0.01 10.73 9.53
N TRP A 121 -0.48 9.76 8.78
CA TRP A 121 -1.00 8.49 9.29
C TRP A 121 -0.03 7.40 8.91
N VAL A 122 0.34 6.55 9.88
CA VAL A 122 1.29 5.47 9.70
C VAL A 122 0.64 4.16 10.11
N SER A 123 0.75 3.14 9.27
CA SER A 123 0.46 1.76 9.69
C SER A 123 1.74 1.06 10.15
N VAL A 124 1.64 0.35 11.25
CA VAL A 124 2.70 -0.53 11.75
C VAL A 124 2.15 -1.95 11.74
N SER A 125 2.63 -2.78 10.81
CA SER A 125 2.06 -4.11 10.57
C SER A 125 2.21 -5.05 11.76
N SER A 126 3.32 -4.94 12.48
CA SER A 126 3.58 -5.72 13.69
C SER A 126 4.57 -5.01 14.59
N ARG A 127 4.50 -5.31 15.88
CA ARG A 127 5.52 -4.88 16.85
C ARG A 127 6.82 -5.66 16.71
N GLU A 128 6.80 -6.78 15.98
CA GLU A 128 7.96 -7.63 15.79
C GLU A 128 8.80 -7.22 14.58
N LEU A 129 10.12 -7.27 14.77
CA LEU A 129 11.12 -7.15 13.71
C LEU A 129 12.16 -8.29 13.90
N PRO A 130 12.48 -9.06 12.85
CA PRO A 130 11.91 -9.04 11.49
C PRO A 130 10.41 -9.42 11.49
N TRP A 131 9.66 -8.90 10.52
CA TRP A 131 8.19 -8.92 10.51
C TRP A 131 7.56 -10.24 10.01
N TRP A 132 8.33 -11.09 9.32
CA TRP A 132 7.83 -12.34 8.72
C TRP A 132 7.06 -13.27 9.69
N PRO A 133 7.47 -13.45 10.95
CA PRO A 133 6.72 -14.28 11.91
C PRO A 133 5.29 -13.80 12.18
N ALA A 134 4.97 -12.53 11.92
CA ALA A 134 3.61 -11.99 12.06
C ALA A 134 2.70 -12.38 10.89
N VAL A 135 3.29 -12.63 9.71
CA VAL A 135 2.59 -13.24 8.56
C VAL A 135 2.40 -14.74 8.79
N GLN A 136 3.44 -15.45 9.27
CA GLN A 136 3.32 -16.89 9.54
C GLN A 136 2.31 -17.22 10.63
N ARG A 137 2.22 -16.38 11.67
CA ARG A 137 1.33 -16.57 12.81
C ARG A 137 0.60 -15.28 13.11
N ALA A 138 -0.51 -15.09 12.41
CA ALA A 138 -1.38 -13.92 12.54
C ALA A 138 -1.69 -13.61 14.01
N ARG A 139 -1.45 -12.36 14.41
CA ARG A 139 -1.69 -11.85 15.77
C ARG A 139 -2.17 -10.40 15.73
N PRO A 140 -2.97 -9.97 16.71
CA PRO A 140 -3.50 -8.60 16.79
C PRO A 140 -2.45 -7.66 17.39
N ASP A 141 -1.27 -7.58 16.80
CA ASP A 141 -0.17 -6.76 17.32
C ASP A 141 0.22 -5.57 16.41
N GLY A 142 -0.50 -5.38 15.30
CA GLY A 142 -0.40 -4.18 14.47
C GLY A 142 -1.25 -3.04 14.99
N TYR A 143 -0.87 -1.81 14.62
CA TYR A 143 -1.48 -0.59 15.13
C TYR A 143 -1.28 0.59 14.17
N LEU A 144 -2.03 1.67 14.38
CA LEU A 144 -1.95 2.90 13.58
C LEU A 144 -1.43 4.06 14.44
N VAL A 145 -0.59 4.89 13.83
CA VAL A 145 -0.06 6.12 14.43
C VAL A 145 -0.57 7.32 13.65
N ARG A 146 -0.93 8.38 14.35
CA ARG A 146 -1.15 9.71 13.79
C ARG A 146 -0.03 10.63 14.26
N ILE A 147 0.53 11.42 13.35
CA ILE A 147 1.50 12.48 13.64
C ILE A 147 0.91 13.82 13.21
N ASP A 148 0.88 14.78 14.13
CA ASP A 148 0.46 16.15 13.86
C ASP A 148 1.32 17.15 14.66
N GLU A 149 0.89 18.40 14.77
CA GLU A 149 1.60 19.45 15.50
C GLU A 149 1.80 19.15 17.01
N ASN A 150 0.99 18.25 17.57
CA ASN A 150 1.08 17.80 18.97
C ASN A 150 1.96 16.56 19.12
N GLY A 151 2.51 16.03 18.03
CA GLY A 151 3.40 14.86 18.01
C GLY A 151 2.73 13.58 17.51
N ALA A 152 3.42 12.46 17.72
CA ALA A 152 2.98 11.13 17.31
C ALA A 152 2.18 10.43 18.42
N LYS A 153 1.08 9.77 18.05
CA LYS A 153 0.21 9.03 18.98
C LYS A 153 -0.39 7.79 18.33
N VAL A 154 -0.49 6.70 19.08
CA VAL A 154 -1.25 5.50 18.65
C VAL A 154 -2.75 5.82 18.69
N VAL A 155 -3.44 5.60 17.57
CA VAL A 155 -4.86 5.95 17.37
C VAL A 155 -5.77 4.74 17.12
N ALA A 156 -5.20 3.59 16.76
CA ALA A 156 -5.88 2.31 16.71
C ALA A 156 -4.86 1.19 17.00
N ASP A 157 -5.31 0.10 17.60
CA ASP A 157 -4.47 -1.03 18.02
C ASP A 157 -5.24 -2.34 17.81
N GLY A 158 -4.54 -3.47 17.87
CA GLY A 158 -5.13 -4.81 17.76
C GLY A 158 -5.43 -5.25 16.33
N LEU A 159 -4.81 -4.62 15.32
CA LEU A 159 -4.96 -4.96 13.91
C LEU A 159 -4.06 -6.15 13.55
N TYR A 160 -4.54 -6.98 12.62
CA TYR A 160 -3.81 -8.15 12.12
C TYR A 160 -3.04 -7.79 10.85
N PHE A 161 -1.80 -7.35 11.03
CA PHE A 161 -0.92 -6.93 9.93
C PHE A 161 -1.56 -5.83 9.06
N PRO A 162 -1.86 -4.65 9.63
CA PRO A 162 -2.35 -3.53 8.85
C PRO A 162 -1.30 -3.13 7.82
N ASN A 163 -1.75 -2.95 6.60
CA ASN A 163 -0.93 -2.65 5.43
C ASN A 163 -1.16 -1.20 5.01
N GLU A 164 -1.55 -0.91 3.77
CA GLU A 164 -1.88 0.48 3.40
C GLU A 164 -3.04 1.06 4.22
N VAL A 165 -3.00 2.39 4.39
CA VAL A 165 -4.07 3.20 4.98
C VAL A 165 -4.34 4.42 4.13
N ARG A 166 -5.61 4.72 3.88
CA ARG A 166 -6.05 5.89 3.10
C ARG A 166 -7.42 6.36 3.55
N MET A 167 -7.74 7.61 3.27
CA MET A 167 -9.06 8.17 3.57
C MET A 167 -9.96 8.24 2.34
N ASN A 168 -11.27 8.20 2.57
CA ASN A 168 -12.27 8.50 1.54
C ASN A 168 -12.26 10.00 1.18
N HIS A 169 -13.04 10.37 0.15
CA HIS A 169 -13.02 11.72 -0.45
C HIS A 169 -13.18 12.88 0.54
N ASP A 170 -14.09 12.77 1.51
CA ASP A 170 -14.36 13.84 2.51
C ASP A 170 -13.55 13.65 3.81
N GLU A 171 -12.64 12.67 3.84
CA GLU A 171 -11.83 12.29 4.98
C GLU A 171 -12.63 11.99 6.26
N SER A 172 -13.90 11.59 6.11
CA SER A 172 -14.73 11.16 7.24
C SER A 172 -14.37 9.78 7.77
N TYR A 173 -13.66 8.96 6.97
CA TYR A 173 -13.24 7.61 7.33
C TYR A 173 -11.80 7.32 6.91
N LEU A 174 -11.04 6.70 7.82
CA LEU A 174 -9.73 6.09 7.54
C LEU A 174 -9.93 4.59 7.25
N TYR A 175 -9.58 4.15 6.05
CA TYR A 175 -9.61 2.77 5.60
C TYR A 175 -8.25 2.11 5.77
N VAL A 176 -8.26 0.82 6.07
CA VAL A 176 -7.08 0.02 6.38
C VAL A 176 -7.22 -1.34 5.68
N ALA A 177 -6.19 -1.75 4.96
CA ALA A 177 -6.04 -3.12 4.51
C ALA A 177 -5.54 -3.99 5.67
N GLU A 178 -6.37 -4.92 6.18
CA GLU A 178 -6.00 -5.83 7.26
C GLU A 178 -5.61 -7.19 6.65
N THR A 179 -4.35 -7.31 6.23
CA THR A 179 -3.84 -8.40 5.39
C THR A 179 -4.19 -9.77 5.94
N MET A 180 -3.86 -10.03 7.20
CA MET A 180 -4.01 -11.37 7.79
C MET A 180 -5.46 -11.70 8.18
N ARG A 181 -6.40 -10.78 7.94
CA ARG A 181 -7.84 -11.01 8.00
C ARG A 181 -8.52 -10.96 6.63
N ARG A 182 -7.75 -10.78 5.54
CA ARG A 182 -8.22 -10.80 4.15
C ARG A 182 -9.39 -9.83 3.91
N ARG A 183 -9.32 -8.65 4.52
CA ARG A 183 -10.44 -7.71 4.56
C ARG A 183 -10.00 -6.26 4.64
N MET A 184 -10.94 -5.39 4.29
CA MET A 184 -10.84 -3.96 4.53
C MET A 184 -11.60 -3.62 5.81
N VAL A 185 -11.02 -2.79 6.66
CA VAL A 185 -11.70 -2.16 7.81
C VAL A 185 -11.61 -0.65 7.69
N ARG A 186 -12.49 0.07 8.38
CA ARG A 186 -12.47 1.53 8.42
C ARG A 186 -12.80 2.07 9.81
N TYR A 187 -12.43 3.31 10.03
CA TYR A 187 -12.66 4.03 11.28
C TYR A 187 -13.22 5.42 11.00
N PRO A 188 -14.33 5.84 11.65
CA PRO A 188 -14.74 7.23 11.60
C PRO A 188 -13.60 8.14 12.11
N VAL A 189 -13.27 9.19 11.37
CA VAL A 189 -12.26 10.18 11.78
C VAL A 189 -12.98 11.30 12.54
N LEU A 190 -12.67 11.43 13.82
CA LEU A 190 -13.31 12.42 14.69
C LEU A 190 -12.68 13.81 14.49
N PRO A 191 -13.38 14.91 14.86
CA PRO A 191 -12.88 16.27 14.65
C PRO A 191 -11.51 16.55 15.28
N ASP A 192 -11.19 15.92 16.40
CA ASP A 192 -9.90 16.00 17.11
C ASP A 192 -8.80 15.08 16.52
N GLY A 193 -9.13 14.35 15.44
CA GLY A 193 -8.26 13.39 14.78
C GLY A 193 -8.07 12.07 15.51
N SER A 194 -8.88 11.77 16.52
CA SER A 194 -8.99 10.41 17.04
C SER A 194 -9.86 9.56 16.10
N LEU A 195 -9.80 8.23 16.29
CA LEU A 195 -10.58 7.28 15.51
C LEU A 195 -11.77 6.77 16.33
N GLY A 196 -12.92 6.65 15.70
CA GLY A 196 -14.11 6.01 16.25
C GLY A 196 -13.99 4.48 16.32
N ALA A 197 -15.11 3.80 16.52
CA ALA A 197 -15.13 2.33 16.53
C ALA A 197 -14.75 1.76 15.15
N GLN A 198 -14.03 0.63 15.15
CA GLN A 198 -13.71 -0.09 13.92
C GLN A 198 -15.00 -0.61 13.27
N GLU A 199 -15.13 -0.38 11.96
CA GLU A 199 -16.16 -0.95 11.11
C GLU A 199 -15.53 -1.89 10.09
N VAL A 200 -16.18 -3.01 9.80
CA VAL A 200 -15.80 -3.90 8.71
C VAL A 200 -16.40 -3.37 7.42
N VAL A 201 -15.58 -3.21 6.38
CA VAL A 201 -16.06 -2.85 5.04
C VAL A 201 -16.63 -4.13 4.39
N PRO A 202 -17.86 -4.10 3.86
CA PRO A 202 -18.39 -5.23 3.10
C PRO A 202 -17.45 -5.65 1.95
N PRO A 203 -17.34 -6.96 1.64
CA PRO A 203 -18.08 -8.09 2.21
C PRO A 203 -17.49 -8.67 3.50
N GLY A 204 -16.37 -8.13 4.00
CA GLY A 204 -15.78 -8.46 5.29
C GLY A 204 -14.74 -9.59 5.32
N ASP A 205 -14.77 -10.59 4.44
CA ASP A 205 -13.65 -11.49 4.12
C ASP A 205 -13.69 -11.74 2.61
N LEU A 206 -12.58 -11.47 1.90
CA LEU A 206 -12.45 -11.64 0.45
C LEU A 206 -12.18 -13.10 0.03
N GLY A 207 -12.03 -13.99 1.01
CA GLY A 207 -11.98 -15.43 0.84
C GLY A 207 -10.58 -15.98 0.62
N HIS A 208 -10.52 -17.27 0.31
CA HIS A 208 -9.30 -18.09 0.25
C HIS A 208 -8.14 -17.46 -0.52
N GLY A 209 -7.01 -17.18 0.12
CA GLY A 209 -5.83 -16.58 -0.52
C GLY A 209 -5.91 -15.08 -0.83
N ALA A 210 -7.02 -14.39 -0.55
CA ALA A 210 -7.23 -12.97 -0.83
C ALA A 210 -6.58 -12.06 0.24
N TYR A 211 -5.27 -12.22 0.46
CA TYR A 211 -4.52 -11.38 1.38
C TYR A 211 -4.36 -9.98 0.77
N VAL A 212 -5.09 -9.01 1.33
CA VAL A 212 -5.08 -7.61 0.88
C VAL A 212 -3.74 -6.95 1.20
N ASP A 213 -3.26 -6.12 0.29
CA ASP A 213 -2.01 -5.36 0.45
C ASP A 213 -2.31 -3.86 0.31
N GLY A 214 -1.91 -3.22 -0.78
CA GLY A 214 -2.23 -1.84 -1.09
C GLY A 214 -3.57 -1.62 -1.77
N PHE A 215 -4.07 -0.40 -1.65
CA PHE A 215 -5.34 -0.02 -2.24
C PHE A 215 -5.41 1.46 -2.61
N ALA A 216 -6.33 1.84 -3.49
CA ALA A 216 -6.64 3.23 -3.78
C ALA A 216 -8.14 3.43 -4.00
N PHE A 217 -8.61 4.66 -3.77
CA PHE A 217 -9.95 5.07 -4.12
C PHE A 217 -10.02 5.53 -5.58
N ASP A 218 -11.12 5.23 -6.24
CA ASP A 218 -11.58 6.02 -7.38
C ASP A 218 -12.53 7.14 -6.96
N VAL A 219 -12.84 8.07 -7.86
CA VAL A 219 -13.72 9.22 -7.59
C VAL A 219 -15.18 8.83 -7.31
N GLU A 220 -15.56 7.58 -7.60
CA GLU A 220 -16.88 7.05 -7.25
C GLU A 220 -16.89 6.39 -5.88
N GLY A 221 -15.77 6.37 -5.17
CA GLY A 221 -15.65 5.78 -3.83
C GLY A 221 -15.45 4.26 -3.82
N ASN A 222 -15.16 3.63 -4.97
CA ASN A 222 -14.80 2.22 -4.99
C ASN A 222 -13.34 2.03 -4.56
N LEU A 223 -13.05 0.89 -3.93
CA LEU A 223 -11.72 0.50 -3.48
C LEU A 223 -11.08 -0.42 -4.51
N TRP A 224 -9.98 0.03 -5.12
CA TRP A 224 -9.10 -0.82 -5.93
C TRP A 224 -8.09 -1.45 -4.99
N VAL A 225 -8.07 -2.77 -4.84
CA VAL A 225 -7.30 -3.49 -3.82
C VAL A 225 -6.42 -4.55 -4.49
N THR A 226 -5.13 -4.58 -4.15
CA THR A 226 -4.24 -5.65 -4.58
C THR A 226 -4.36 -6.86 -3.63
N LEU A 227 -4.38 -8.05 -4.22
CA LEU A 227 -4.40 -9.32 -3.48
C LEU A 227 -3.07 -10.03 -3.73
N VAL A 228 -2.11 -9.80 -2.84
CA VAL A 228 -0.69 -10.10 -3.10
C VAL A 228 -0.44 -11.58 -3.41
N VAL A 229 -1.07 -12.50 -2.67
CA VAL A 229 -0.90 -13.95 -2.85
C VAL A 229 -1.72 -14.46 -4.03
N ARG A 230 -2.96 -13.96 -4.23
CA ARG A 230 -3.76 -14.34 -5.41
C ARG A 230 -3.20 -13.80 -6.72
N ASN A 231 -2.28 -12.84 -6.65
CA ASN A 231 -1.70 -12.18 -7.80
C ASN A 231 -2.78 -11.49 -8.66
N GLU A 232 -3.64 -10.73 -7.98
CA GLU A 232 -4.83 -10.09 -8.53
C GLU A 232 -4.94 -8.62 -8.11
N VAL A 233 -5.67 -7.83 -8.91
CA VAL A 233 -6.25 -6.56 -8.48
C VAL A 233 -7.76 -6.67 -8.62
N VAL A 234 -8.47 -6.29 -7.56
CA VAL A 234 -9.93 -6.31 -7.50
C VAL A 234 -10.46 -4.91 -7.21
N VAL A 235 -11.73 -4.68 -7.53
CA VAL A 235 -12.49 -3.51 -7.09
C VAL A 235 -13.60 -3.95 -6.15
N ILE A 236 -13.70 -3.29 -5.00
CA ILE A 236 -14.81 -3.40 -4.05
C ILE A 236 -15.65 -2.13 -4.19
N THR A 237 -16.89 -2.29 -4.61
CA THR A 237 -17.85 -1.18 -4.72
C THR A 237 -18.32 -0.69 -3.35
N GLN A 238 -18.97 0.47 -3.29
CA GLN A 238 -19.54 0.98 -2.04
C GLN A 238 -20.59 0.02 -1.43
N GLU A 239 -21.28 -0.75 -2.28
CA GLU A 239 -22.25 -1.77 -1.88
C GLU A 239 -21.59 -3.08 -1.42
N GLY A 240 -20.28 -3.23 -1.59
CA GLY A 240 -19.53 -4.43 -1.22
C GLY A 240 -19.46 -5.52 -2.29
N GLU A 241 -19.92 -5.25 -3.52
CA GLU A 241 -19.69 -6.14 -4.65
C GLU A 241 -18.21 -6.12 -5.04
N VAL A 242 -17.64 -7.29 -5.33
CA VAL A 242 -16.23 -7.46 -5.69
C VAL A 242 -16.09 -7.89 -7.16
N TYR A 243 -15.28 -7.16 -7.92
CA TYR A 243 -14.99 -7.44 -9.33
C TYR A 243 -13.49 -7.60 -9.53
N THR A 244 -13.06 -8.68 -10.19
CA THR A 244 -11.65 -8.85 -10.57
C THR A 244 -11.33 -7.96 -11.77
N VAL A 245 -10.35 -7.07 -11.61
CA VAL A 245 -9.88 -6.21 -12.70
C VAL A 245 -8.82 -6.91 -13.54
N LEU A 246 -7.88 -7.60 -12.89
CA LEU A 246 -6.83 -8.36 -13.55
C LEU A 246 -6.39 -9.52 -12.65
N SER A 247 -6.04 -10.65 -13.26
CA SER A 247 -5.61 -11.85 -12.56
C SER A 247 -4.53 -12.57 -13.36
N ASP A 248 -3.45 -12.94 -12.68
CA ASP A 248 -2.43 -13.87 -13.17
C ASP A 248 -2.20 -14.94 -12.10
N LEU A 249 -3.31 -15.56 -11.70
CA LEU A 249 -3.42 -16.49 -10.59
C LEU A 249 -2.71 -17.83 -10.87
N ASN A 250 -1.73 -18.16 -10.05
CA ASN A 250 -1.20 -19.52 -9.95
C ASN A 250 -1.94 -20.32 -8.87
N ARG A 251 -3.07 -20.93 -9.25
CA ARG A 251 -4.01 -21.56 -8.30
C ARG A 251 -3.35 -22.61 -7.39
N SER A 252 -2.48 -23.47 -7.93
CA SER A 252 -1.82 -24.51 -7.12
C SER A 252 -0.85 -23.93 -6.09
N ALA A 253 -0.11 -22.89 -6.45
CA ALA A 253 0.77 -22.19 -5.53
C ALA A 253 -0.02 -21.46 -4.43
N VAL A 254 -1.13 -20.81 -4.79
CA VAL A 254 -2.02 -20.14 -3.83
C VAL A 254 -2.64 -21.12 -2.84
N ASP A 255 -3.11 -22.28 -3.31
CA ASP A 255 -3.67 -23.31 -2.44
C ASP A 255 -2.60 -23.84 -1.46
N ASN A 256 -1.38 -24.07 -1.95
CA ASN A 256 -0.25 -24.46 -1.10
C ASN A 256 0.12 -23.36 -0.08
N ALA A 257 0.20 -22.10 -0.50
CA ALA A 257 0.53 -20.98 0.38
C ALA A 257 -0.54 -20.79 1.47
N ALA A 258 -1.82 -20.84 1.10
CA ALA A 258 -2.93 -20.73 2.04
C ALA A 258 -2.90 -21.84 3.10
N ALA A 259 -2.72 -23.11 2.69
CA ALA A 259 -2.61 -24.23 3.61
C ALA A 259 -1.41 -24.07 4.57
N LYS A 260 -0.24 -23.70 4.04
CA LYS A 260 0.95 -23.47 4.87
C LYS A 260 0.80 -22.31 5.85
N LEU A 261 0.02 -21.29 5.49
CA LEU A 261 -0.27 -20.16 6.37
C LEU A 261 -1.20 -20.59 7.52
N GLU A 262 -2.21 -21.41 7.24
CA GLU A 262 -3.07 -22.02 8.27
C GLU A 262 -2.27 -22.88 9.27
N ASP A 263 -1.28 -23.62 8.77
CA ASP A 263 -0.38 -24.44 9.59
C ASP A 263 0.76 -23.64 10.25
N GLY A 264 0.91 -22.35 9.92
CA GLY A 264 1.99 -21.50 10.41
C GLY A 264 3.39 -21.89 9.94
N THR A 265 3.50 -22.46 8.74
CA THR A 265 4.73 -22.96 8.10
C THR A 265 5.10 -22.22 6.80
N LEU A 266 4.30 -21.24 6.37
CA LEU A 266 4.54 -20.46 5.15
C LEU A 266 5.95 -19.84 5.14
N THR A 267 6.69 -20.01 4.04
CA THR A 267 7.99 -19.36 3.83
C THR A 267 7.90 -18.24 2.79
N PRO A 268 8.86 -17.31 2.73
CA PRO A 268 8.90 -16.31 1.66
C PRO A 268 8.89 -16.95 0.27
N MET A 269 9.58 -18.08 0.09
CA MET A 269 9.60 -18.80 -1.18
C MET A 269 8.22 -19.35 -1.59
N ASP A 270 7.40 -19.78 -0.62
CA ASP A 270 6.03 -20.22 -0.90
C ASP A 270 5.15 -19.06 -1.38
N MET A 271 5.31 -17.88 -0.78
CA MET A 271 4.64 -16.66 -1.25
C MET A 271 5.14 -16.27 -2.65
N PHE A 272 6.45 -16.25 -2.88
CA PHE A 272 7.02 -15.94 -4.20
C PHE A 272 6.62 -16.94 -5.29
N ALA A 273 6.35 -18.21 -4.95
CA ALA A 273 5.83 -19.19 -5.89
C ALA A 273 4.42 -18.85 -6.41
N CYS A 274 3.69 -17.96 -5.74
CA CYS A 274 2.37 -17.48 -6.17
C CYS A 274 2.45 -16.43 -7.29
N ALA A 275 3.64 -15.90 -7.59
CA ALA A 275 3.84 -15.00 -8.72
C ALA A 275 3.41 -15.68 -10.04
N GLY A 276 2.76 -14.89 -10.89
CA GLY A 276 2.34 -15.27 -12.22
C GLY A 276 3.41 -15.03 -13.28
N ALA A 277 3.07 -15.32 -14.54
CA ALA A 277 4.01 -15.19 -15.66
C ALA A 277 4.20 -13.73 -16.12
N HIS A 278 3.16 -12.91 -15.98
CA HIS A 278 3.07 -11.52 -16.45
C HIS A 278 2.99 -10.51 -15.30
N LEU A 279 2.40 -10.91 -14.16
CA LEU A 279 2.33 -10.12 -12.93
C LEU A 279 2.98 -10.88 -11.78
N GLN A 280 3.70 -10.20 -10.89
CA GLN A 280 4.36 -10.85 -9.77
C GLN A 280 4.09 -10.09 -8.46
N LEU A 281 3.16 -10.60 -7.64
CA LEU A 281 2.85 -10.12 -6.30
C LEU A 281 2.51 -8.61 -6.29
N PRO A 282 1.36 -8.19 -6.85
CA PRO A 282 0.93 -6.79 -6.84
C PRO A 282 0.75 -6.33 -5.39
N ALA A 283 1.44 -5.25 -5.04
CA ALA A 283 1.56 -4.79 -3.65
C ALA A 283 0.90 -3.43 -3.43
N SER A 284 0.84 -2.56 -4.43
CA SER A 284 0.11 -1.30 -4.35
C SER A 284 -0.57 -0.94 -5.67
N VAL A 285 -1.52 -0.01 -5.60
CA VAL A 285 -2.19 0.56 -6.76
C VAL A 285 -2.30 2.07 -6.58
N THR A 286 -1.89 2.83 -7.60
CA THR A 286 -1.94 4.29 -7.60
C THR A 286 -2.43 4.80 -8.95
N PHE A 287 -3.24 5.86 -8.91
CA PHE A 287 -3.71 6.56 -10.10
C PHE A 287 -2.83 7.77 -10.41
N GLY A 288 -2.61 8.01 -11.69
CA GLY A 288 -1.84 9.13 -12.21
C GLY A 288 -2.24 9.49 -13.64
N GLY A 289 -1.38 10.27 -14.30
CA GLY A 289 -1.68 10.88 -15.59
C GLY A 289 -2.60 12.10 -15.46
N PRO A 290 -2.76 12.88 -16.55
CA PRO A 290 -3.46 14.17 -16.54
C PRO A 290 -4.95 14.08 -16.19
N ASP A 291 -5.54 12.89 -16.28
CA ASP A 291 -6.94 12.63 -15.99
C ASP A 291 -7.15 11.60 -14.88
N LEU A 292 -6.08 11.27 -14.12
CA LEU A 292 -6.08 10.30 -13.04
C LEU A 292 -6.61 8.91 -13.43
N ARG A 293 -6.55 8.54 -14.71
CA ARG A 293 -7.00 7.24 -15.20
C ARG A 293 -5.86 6.28 -15.54
N THR A 294 -4.61 6.70 -15.44
CA THR A 294 -3.48 5.77 -15.60
C THR A 294 -3.25 5.09 -14.26
N VAL A 295 -3.36 3.77 -14.24
CA VAL A 295 -3.09 2.96 -13.04
C VAL A 295 -1.66 2.48 -13.10
N TYR A 296 -0.91 2.66 -12.02
CA TYR A 296 0.41 2.07 -11.81
C TYR A 296 0.30 1.06 -10.66
N ILE A 297 0.88 -0.11 -10.85
CA ILE A 297 0.91 -1.17 -9.85
C ILE A 297 2.33 -1.29 -9.28
N GLY A 298 2.45 -1.24 -7.96
CA GLY A 298 3.65 -1.65 -7.25
C GLY A 298 3.71 -3.18 -7.14
N SER A 299 4.91 -3.73 -7.03
CA SER A 299 5.14 -5.17 -7.08
C SER A 299 6.34 -5.59 -6.23
N LEU A 300 6.23 -6.76 -5.59
CA LEU A 300 7.35 -7.34 -4.83
C LEU A 300 8.33 -8.12 -5.73
N GLY A 301 7.91 -8.55 -6.91
CA GLY A 301 8.71 -9.41 -7.81
C GLY A 301 9.17 -8.74 -9.10
N MET A 302 8.57 -7.62 -9.50
CA MET A 302 8.83 -7.01 -10.81
C MET A 302 9.90 -5.92 -10.74
N GLN A 303 10.59 -5.72 -11.87
CA GLN A 303 11.60 -4.68 -12.04
C GLN A 303 11.08 -3.44 -12.79
N ARG A 304 9.77 -3.40 -13.02
CA ARG A 304 9.02 -2.34 -13.71
C ARG A 304 7.62 -2.28 -13.09
N LEU A 305 6.96 -1.13 -13.21
CA LEU A 305 5.59 -0.94 -12.75
C LEU A 305 4.62 -1.34 -13.85
N PRO A 306 3.77 -2.38 -13.68
CA PRO A 306 2.66 -2.61 -14.59
C PRO A 306 1.73 -1.41 -14.65
N THR A 307 1.22 -1.11 -15.84
CA THR A 307 0.32 0.03 -16.05
C THR A 307 -0.76 -0.27 -17.08
N PHE A 308 -1.95 0.26 -16.83
CA PHE A 308 -3.11 0.20 -17.71
C PHE A 308 -4.02 1.42 -17.47
N ARG A 309 -5.17 1.48 -18.17
CA ARG A 309 -6.12 2.58 -18.09
C ARG A 309 -7.40 2.16 -17.37
N SER A 310 -7.77 2.92 -16.34
CA SER A 310 -9.02 2.73 -15.60
C SER A 310 -10.22 3.38 -16.28
N PRO A 311 -11.42 2.77 -16.21
CA PRO A 311 -12.66 3.36 -16.69
C PRO A 311 -13.18 4.48 -15.78
N ILE A 312 -12.63 4.63 -14.58
CA ILE A 312 -12.99 5.67 -13.60
C ILE A 312 -11.70 6.35 -13.09
N PRO A 313 -11.65 7.69 -13.00
CA PRO A 313 -10.49 8.38 -12.43
C PRO A 313 -10.25 7.98 -10.98
N GLY A 314 -8.98 7.94 -10.57
CA GLY A 314 -8.58 7.84 -9.17
C GLY A 314 -8.99 9.07 -8.37
N LEU A 315 -9.18 8.89 -7.07
CA LEU A 315 -9.31 9.98 -6.13
C LEU A 315 -7.96 10.73 -6.03
N PRO A 316 -7.90 12.05 -6.29
CA PRO A 316 -6.67 12.82 -6.13
C PRO A 316 -6.16 12.76 -4.68
N MET A 317 -4.87 12.50 -4.51
CA MET A 317 -4.21 12.55 -3.20
C MET A 317 -3.89 13.99 -2.78
N ARG A 318 -3.50 14.19 -1.52
CA ARG A 318 -3.22 15.52 -0.96
C ARG A 318 -2.24 16.37 -1.79
N HIS A 319 -1.20 15.78 -2.36
CA HIS A 319 -0.20 16.47 -3.18
C HIS A 319 -0.66 16.80 -4.62
N TRP A 320 -1.91 16.47 -4.96
CA TRP A 320 -2.56 16.88 -6.22
C TRP A 320 -3.41 18.17 -6.07
N MET A 321 -3.62 18.63 -4.83
CA MET A 321 -4.48 19.78 -4.51
C MET A 321 -3.70 21.08 -4.38
#